data_AF-A0A9D8J316-F1
#
_entry.id   AF-A0A9D8J316-F1
#
_cell.length_a   1.000
_cell.length_b   1.000
_cell.length_c   1.000
_cell.angle_alpha   90.00
_cell.angle_beta   90.00
_cell.angle_gamma   90.00
#
_symmetry.space_group_name_H-M   'P 1'
#
loop_
_entity.id
_entity.type
_entity.pdbx_description
1 polymer ?
#
loop_
_entity_poly.entity_id
_entity_poly.type
_entity_poly.pdbx_seq_one_letter_code
_entity_poly.pdbx_strand_id
1 'polypeptide(L)'
;MALIHGLLIAAAVVVGQAPQQAPATAGKDVCAGCHTEVAAQFDRSAHHAVVLNDGGTQHAACEACHGPGAKHAEAGGGMDGIRSFKNLSDSEAAQACLSCHRKGHAMEWAGSAHQMSGVTCTDCHTIHQSRRPAGMLQKAEGFAVSHATAPAERGSLAKPQTELCLSCHQQVRTKLMAQSHHPVREGHMTCASCHNVHGAGIRSVKSTERVNDLCLSCHAKYQGPFVFEHAPVEENCMTCHDPHG
;
A
#
# COMPACT_ATOMS: atom_id res chain seq x y z
N MET A 1 18.18 74.10 -4.68
CA MET A 1 17.41 73.71 -5.88
C MET A 1 17.79 72.28 -6.25
N ALA A 2 16.79 71.43 -6.48
CA ALA A 2 16.81 69.99 -6.28
C ALA A 2 17.69 69.19 -7.27
N LEU A 3 18.44 68.22 -6.75
CA LEU A 3 19.12 67.16 -7.51
C LEU A 3 18.20 65.93 -7.56
N ILE A 4 17.49 65.77 -8.68
CA ILE A 4 16.61 64.62 -8.94
C ILE A 4 17.49 63.43 -9.34
N HIS A 5 17.59 62.43 -8.47
CA HIS A 5 18.23 61.15 -8.77
C HIS A 5 17.29 60.33 -9.67
N GLY A 6 17.70 60.14 -10.93
CA GLY A 6 17.00 59.28 -11.89
C GLY A 6 17.15 57.81 -11.52
N LEU A 7 16.05 57.19 -11.10
CA LEU A 7 15.95 55.76 -10.86
C LEU A 7 15.82 55.04 -12.21
N LEU A 8 16.90 54.41 -12.67
CA LEU A 8 16.87 53.51 -13.83
C LEU A 8 16.15 52.22 -13.44
N ILE A 9 14.89 52.08 -13.86
CA ILE A 9 14.15 50.82 -13.78
C ILE A 9 14.69 49.89 -14.87
N ALA A 10 15.53 48.93 -14.50
CA ALA A 10 15.91 47.84 -15.38
C ALA A 10 14.69 46.92 -15.58
N ALA A 11 14.12 46.92 -16.78
CA ALA A 11 13.10 45.96 -17.17
C ALA A 11 13.73 44.56 -17.24
N ALA A 12 13.46 43.73 -16.23
CA ALA A 12 13.82 42.32 -16.26
C ALA A 12 12.94 41.62 -17.32
N VAL A 13 13.56 41.23 -18.44
CA VAL A 13 12.94 40.35 -19.43
C VAL A 13 12.76 38.99 -18.76
N VAL A 14 11.51 38.64 -18.44
CA VAL A 14 11.14 37.28 -18.06
C VAL A 14 11.29 36.41 -19.31
N VAL A 15 12.43 35.74 -19.44
CA VAL A 15 12.61 34.69 -20.45
C VAL A 15 11.65 33.55 -20.07
N GLY A 16 10.52 33.46 -20.78
CA GLY A 16 9.60 32.35 -20.65
C GLY A 16 10.33 31.05 -20.96
N GLN A 17 10.38 30.15 -19.98
CA GLN A 17 10.91 28.81 -20.19
C GLN A 17 10.07 28.12 -21.27
N ALA A 18 10.72 27.62 -22.33
CA ALA A 18 10.07 26.82 -23.34
C ALA A 18 9.34 25.62 -22.69
N PRO A 19 8.16 25.22 -23.18
CA PRO A 19 7.44 24.09 -22.62
C PRO A 19 8.33 22.85 -22.69
N GLN A 20 8.67 22.30 -21.54
CA GLN A 20 9.41 21.03 -21.46
C GLN A 20 8.54 19.94 -22.10
N GLN A 21 9.04 19.33 -23.18
CA GLN A 21 8.40 18.16 -23.79
C GLN A 21 8.24 17.06 -22.73
N ALA A 22 7.04 16.48 -22.68
CA ALA A 22 6.79 15.34 -21.79
C ALA A 22 7.83 14.23 -22.09
N PRO A 23 8.38 13.58 -21.06
CA PRO A 23 9.41 12.56 -21.26
C PRO A 23 8.87 11.40 -22.11
N ALA A 24 9.68 10.94 -23.07
CA ALA A 24 9.28 9.92 -24.04
C ALA A 24 9.05 8.55 -23.38
N THR A 25 7.96 7.89 -23.76
CA THR A 25 7.54 6.57 -23.27
C THR A 25 7.86 5.48 -24.29
N ALA A 26 8.16 4.27 -23.82
CA ALA A 26 8.44 3.10 -24.65
C ALA A 26 7.16 2.34 -25.02
N GLY A 27 6.14 2.37 -24.16
CA GLY A 27 4.90 1.60 -24.34
C GLY A 27 5.03 0.12 -23.96
N LYS A 28 3.89 -0.50 -23.64
CA LYS A 28 3.85 -1.86 -23.04
C LYS A 28 4.46 -2.94 -23.94
N ASP A 29 4.24 -2.84 -25.26
CA ASP A 29 4.61 -3.91 -26.19
C ASP A 29 6.13 -4.00 -26.35
N VAL A 30 6.83 -2.86 -26.26
CA VAL A 30 8.29 -2.81 -26.20
C VAL A 30 8.79 -3.48 -24.92
N CYS A 31 8.18 -3.17 -23.77
CA CYS A 31 8.52 -3.84 -22.51
C CYS A 31 8.28 -5.35 -22.57
N ALA A 32 7.13 -5.78 -23.11
CA ALA A 32 6.76 -7.18 -23.24
C ALA A 32 7.68 -7.97 -24.19
N GLY A 33 8.28 -7.32 -25.18
CA GLY A 33 9.27 -7.92 -26.08
C GLY A 33 10.52 -8.45 -25.36
N CYS A 34 10.93 -7.82 -24.25
CA CYS A 34 12.08 -8.23 -23.43
C CYS A 34 11.68 -8.87 -22.09
N HIS A 35 10.56 -8.44 -21.50
CA HIS A 35 10.08 -8.87 -20.19
C HIS A 35 8.77 -9.68 -20.29
N THR A 36 8.79 -10.74 -21.08
CA THR A 36 7.62 -11.56 -21.43
C THR A 36 6.89 -12.12 -20.21
N GLU A 37 7.61 -12.70 -19.26
CA GLU A 37 7.01 -13.29 -18.06
C GLU A 37 6.41 -12.23 -17.13
N VAL A 38 7.13 -11.12 -16.92
CA VAL A 38 6.67 -10.01 -16.08
C VAL A 38 5.43 -9.34 -16.67
N ALA A 39 5.40 -9.15 -18.00
CA ALA A 39 4.23 -8.63 -18.70
C ALA A 39 3.03 -9.55 -18.51
N ALA A 40 3.21 -10.86 -18.70
CA ALA A 40 2.13 -11.83 -18.49
C ALA A 40 1.61 -11.83 -17.05
N GLN A 41 2.49 -11.72 -16.05
CA GLN A 41 2.08 -11.61 -14.64
C GLN A 41 1.32 -10.32 -14.36
N PHE A 42 1.80 -9.19 -14.89
CA PHE A 42 1.15 -7.89 -14.72
C PHE A 42 -0.24 -7.86 -15.33
N ASP A 43 -0.43 -8.46 -16.51
CA ASP A 43 -1.73 -8.54 -17.19
C ASP A 43 -2.83 -9.24 -16.35
N ARG A 44 -2.44 -10.04 -15.36
CA ARG A 44 -3.36 -10.70 -14.42
C ARG A 44 -3.59 -9.91 -13.13
N SER A 45 -2.96 -8.75 -12.98
CA SER A 45 -2.99 -7.97 -11.74
C SER A 45 -4.18 -7.01 -11.69
N ALA A 46 -4.57 -6.67 -10.46
CA ALA A 46 -5.49 -5.58 -10.17
C ALA A 46 -5.05 -4.24 -10.80
N HIS A 47 -3.74 -3.98 -10.85
CA HIS A 47 -3.19 -2.77 -11.43
C HIS A 47 -3.40 -2.70 -12.95
N HIS A 48 -3.23 -3.81 -13.67
CA HIS A 48 -3.55 -3.85 -15.11
C HIS A 48 -5.01 -3.49 -15.37
N ALA A 49 -5.95 -4.06 -14.62
CA ALA A 49 -7.37 -3.78 -14.78
C ALA A 49 -7.74 -2.31 -14.46
N VAL A 50 -7.12 -1.68 -13.46
CA VAL A 50 -7.36 -0.26 -13.14
C VAL A 50 -6.79 0.64 -14.23
N VAL A 51 -5.56 0.35 -14.67
CA VAL A 51 -4.83 1.15 -15.67
C VAL A 51 -5.52 1.12 -17.04
N LEU A 52 -6.22 0.05 -17.40
CA LEU A 52 -7.04 -0.01 -18.63
C LEU A 52 -8.38 0.74 -18.53
N ASN A 53 -8.93 0.93 -17.32
CA ASN A 53 -10.24 1.56 -17.11
C ASN A 53 -10.18 3.10 -16.99
N ASP A 54 -9.00 3.70 -16.81
CA ASP A 54 -8.82 5.16 -16.67
C ASP A 54 -8.50 5.88 -18.01
N GLY A 55 -8.93 5.30 -19.14
CA GLY A 55 -8.80 5.95 -20.46
C GLY A 55 -7.40 5.94 -21.08
N GLY A 56 -6.47 5.13 -20.58
CA GLY A 56 -5.31 4.69 -21.36
C GLY A 56 -4.30 5.77 -21.79
N THR A 57 -4.21 6.91 -21.12
CA THR A 57 -3.30 7.99 -21.56
C THR A 57 -1.87 7.76 -21.08
N GLN A 58 -0.94 7.42 -22.00
CA GLN A 58 0.56 7.40 -21.94
C GLN A 58 1.30 6.85 -20.70
N HIS A 59 0.62 6.60 -19.59
CA HIS A 59 1.02 5.96 -18.35
C HIS A 59 0.29 4.61 -18.22
N ALA A 60 -0.36 4.13 -19.29
CA ALA A 60 -1.32 3.04 -19.27
C ALA A 60 -0.70 1.63 -19.20
N ALA A 61 0.52 1.51 -18.65
CA ALA A 61 1.28 0.26 -18.62
C ALA A 61 2.37 0.27 -17.54
N CYS A 62 3.43 -0.50 -17.75
CA CYS A 62 4.62 -0.62 -16.89
C CYS A 62 5.15 0.75 -16.42
N GLU A 63 5.09 1.76 -17.29
CA GLU A 63 5.67 3.09 -17.08
C GLU A 63 4.92 3.96 -16.04
N ALA A 64 3.71 3.59 -15.63
CA ALA A 64 3.07 4.24 -14.46
C ALA A 64 3.91 4.05 -13.19
N CYS A 65 4.42 2.85 -12.99
CA CYS A 65 5.24 2.51 -11.83
C CYS A 65 6.72 2.68 -12.13
N HIS A 66 7.16 2.37 -13.35
CA HIS A 66 8.57 2.37 -13.73
C HIS A 66 9.07 3.70 -14.34
N GLY A 67 8.19 4.67 -14.56
CA GLY A 67 8.54 5.92 -15.25
C GLY A 67 8.78 5.71 -16.76
N PRO A 68 9.11 6.78 -17.49
CA PRO A 68 9.33 6.76 -18.94
C PRO A 68 10.54 5.90 -19.29
N GLY A 69 10.32 4.78 -19.98
CA GLY A 69 11.30 3.75 -20.27
C GLY A 69 11.97 3.85 -21.64
N ALA A 70 11.70 4.90 -22.44
CA ALA A 70 12.25 5.02 -23.80
C ALA A 70 13.78 4.91 -23.83
N LYS A 71 14.48 5.63 -22.94
CA LYS A 71 15.95 5.57 -22.84
C LYS A 71 16.47 4.19 -22.45
N HIS A 72 15.77 3.51 -21.54
CA HIS A 72 16.09 2.14 -21.15
C HIS A 72 15.92 1.17 -22.33
N ALA A 73 14.83 1.31 -23.09
CA ALA A 73 14.57 0.50 -24.27
C ALA A 73 15.60 0.76 -25.40
N GLU A 74 15.92 2.03 -25.67
CA GLU A 74 16.91 2.44 -26.68
C GLU A 74 18.32 1.95 -26.34
N ALA A 75 18.67 1.90 -25.05
CA ALA A 75 19.95 1.36 -24.58
C ALA A 75 20.04 -0.17 -24.66
N GLY A 76 18.96 -0.87 -25.04
CA GLY A 76 18.90 -2.32 -25.07
C GLY A 76 18.79 -2.97 -23.68
N GLY A 77 18.35 -2.20 -22.67
CA GLY A 77 18.19 -2.65 -21.30
C GLY A 77 19.20 -2.03 -20.32
N GLY A 78 19.41 -2.70 -19.19
CA GLY A 78 20.26 -2.21 -18.08
C GLY A 78 19.47 -1.64 -16.91
N MET A 79 20.17 -1.16 -15.88
CA MET A 79 19.55 -0.61 -14.66
C MET A 79 19.23 0.88 -14.76
N ASP A 80 19.76 1.56 -15.77
CA ASP A 80 19.63 3.00 -15.96
C ASP A 80 18.47 3.35 -16.89
N GLY A 81 17.99 4.59 -16.81
CA GLY A 81 16.94 5.10 -17.68
C GLY A 81 15.53 4.57 -17.39
N ILE A 82 15.34 3.85 -16.28
CA ILE A 82 14.04 3.35 -15.80
C ILE A 82 14.03 3.29 -14.26
N ARG A 83 12.87 3.46 -13.64
CA ARG A 83 12.71 3.31 -12.19
C ARG A 83 12.74 1.82 -11.84
N SER A 84 13.82 1.39 -11.17
CA SER A 84 13.93 0.06 -10.59
C SER A 84 13.67 0.12 -9.08
N PHE A 85 12.62 -0.55 -8.61
CA PHE A 85 12.29 -0.62 -7.17
C PHE A 85 13.39 -1.27 -6.33
N LYS A 86 14.32 -2.01 -6.94
CA LYS A 86 15.49 -2.58 -6.26
C LYS A 86 16.54 -1.52 -5.89
N ASN A 87 16.58 -0.41 -6.64
CA ASN A 87 17.62 0.62 -6.51
C ASN A 87 17.07 1.92 -5.91
N LEU A 88 15.82 1.91 -5.45
CA LEU A 88 15.20 3.04 -4.77
C LEU A 88 15.35 2.92 -3.26
N SER A 89 15.39 4.06 -2.58
CA SER A 89 15.13 4.07 -1.13
C SER A 89 13.67 3.67 -0.85
N ASP A 90 13.41 3.20 0.37
CA ASP A 90 12.07 2.77 0.80
C ASP A 90 11.01 3.86 0.60
N SER A 91 11.40 5.12 0.85
CA SER A 91 10.54 6.28 0.68
C SER A 91 10.23 6.61 -0.78
N GLU A 92 11.22 6.49 -1.67
CA GLU A 92 11.02 6.69 -3.11
C GLU A 92 10.17 5.57 -3.71
N ALA A 93 10.40 4.32 -3.28
CA ALA A 93 9.59 3.17 -3.67
C ALA A 93 8.13 3.34 -3.21
N ALA A 94 7.91 3.75 -1.96
CA ALA A 94 6.56 4.00 -1.44
C ALA A 94 5.86 5.14 -2.20
N GLN A 95 6.60 6.21 -2.55
CA GLN A 95 6.04 7.36 -3.24
C GLN A 95 5.51 7.04 -4.64
N ALA A 96 6.14 6.08 -5.33
CA ALA A 96 5.63 5.59 -6.61
C ALA A 96 4.20 5.04 -6.48
N CYS A 97 3.94 4.27 -5.41
CA CYS A 97 2.62 3.71 -5.10
C CYS A 97 1.64 4.80 -4.63
N LEU A 98 2.11 5.68 -3.74
CA LEU A 98 1.29 6.74 -3.13
C LEU A 98 0.89 7.81 -4.15
N SER A 99 1.52 7.90 -5.32
CA SER A 99 1.05 8.79 -6.39
C SER A 99 -0.44 8.57 -6.72
N CYS A 100 -0.93 7.33 -6.60
CA CYS A 100 -2.33 6.96 -6.75
C CYS A 100 -2.98 6.47 -5.44
N HIS A 101 -2.27 5.69 -4.62
CA HIS A 101 -2.78 5.08 -3.39
C HIS A 101 -2.73 6.00 -2.16
N ARG A 102 -2.92 7.31 -2.35
CA ARG A 102 -3.02 8.30 -1.27
C ARG A 102 -4.37 8.31 -0.57
N LYS A 103 -5.33 7.51 -1.02
CA LYS A 103 -6.73 7.51 -0.56
C LYS A 103 -7.15 6.19 0.08
N GLY A 104 -8.21 6.22 0.87
CA GLY A 104 -8.78 5.03 1.52
C GLY A 104 -7.88 4.48 2.64
N HIS A 105 -7.61 3.17 2.61
CA HIS A 105 -6.91 2.49 3.71
C HIS A 105 -5.46 2.95 3.92
N ALA A 106 -4.83 3.59 2.93
CA ALA A 106 -3.44 4.04 2.96
C ALA A 106 -3.30 5.55 3.21
N MET A 107 -4.39 6.25 3.52
CA MET A 107 -4.37 7.69 3.88
C MET A 107 -3.38 7.99 5.02
N GLU A 108 -3.28 7.08 5.99
CA GLU A 108 -2.50 7.24 7.23
C GLU A 108 -1.10 6.60 7.15
N TRP A 109 -0.62 6.29 5.94
CA TRP A 109 0.68 5.65 5.77
C TRP A 109 1.84 6.53 6.24
N ALA A 110 1.76 7.82 5.93
CA ALA A 110 2.73 8.80 6.39
C ALA A 110 2.61 8.97 7.92
N GLY A 111 3.72 8.72 8.62
CA GLY A 111 3.79 8.69 10.09
C GLY A 111 3.44 7.34 10.71
N SER A 112 3.08 6.32 9.92
CA SER A 112 2.80 4.99 10.44
C SER A 112 4.07 4.33 10.99
N ALA A 113 3.92 3.42 11.95
CA ALA A 113 5.04 2.69 12.53
C ALA A 113 5.85 1.91 11.48
N HIS A 114 5.19 1.34 10.46
CA HIS A 114 5.86 0.66 9.36
C HIS A 114 6.69 1.63 8.52
N GLN A 115 6.11 2.77 8.10
CA GLN A 115 6.84 3.77 7.33
C GLN A 115 8.03 4.35 8.10
N MET A 116 7.87 4.62 9.40
CA MET A 116 8.95 5.09 10.26
C MET A 116 10.03 4.04 10.53
N SER A 117 9.71 2.76 10.36
CA SER A 117 10.65 1.64 10.51
C SER A 117 11.35 1.27 9.20
N GLY A 118 11.22 2.08 8.14
CA GLY A 118 11.83 1.80 6.83
C GLY A 118 11.15 0.69 6.05
N VAL A 119 9.92 0.31 6.39
CA VAL A 119 9.16 -0.66 5.58
C VAL A 119 8.54 0.08 4.40
N THR A 120 8.69 -0.46 3.19
CA THR A 120 8.05 0.02 1.97
C THR A 120 6.92 -0.90 1.51
N CYS A 121 6.12 -0.42 0.55
CA CYS A 121 4.96 -1.16 0.05
C CYS A 121 5.36 -2.52 -0.52
N THR A 122 6.53 -2.59 -1.18
CA THR A 122 7.01 -3.79 -1.88
C THR A 122 7.56 -4.88 -0.97
N ASP A 123 7.82 -4.57 0.30
CA ASP A 123 8.20 -5.59 1.30
C ASP A 123 7.04 -6.54 1.61
N CYS A 124 5.82 -6.00 1.51
CA CYS A 124 4.59 -6.73 1.74
C CYS A 124 3.86 -7.08 0.44
N HIS A 125 3.83 -6.18 -0.53
CA HIS A 125 3.07 -6.32 -1.77
C HIS A 125 3.96 -6.60 -2.98
N THR A 126 3.64 -7.64 -3.74
CA THR A 126 4.30 -7.91 -5.02
C THR A 126 3.28 -7.76 -6.15
N ILE A 127 3.65 -6.96 -7.15
CA ILE A 127 2.83 -6.64 -8.32
C ILE A 127 3.19 -7.53 -9.52
N HIS A 128 4.45 -7.97 -9.59
CA HIS A 128 4.93 -8.98 -10.53
C HIS A 128 4.84 -10.37 -9.91
N GLN A 129 3.63 -10.76 -9.52
CA GLN A 129 3.35 -12.14 -9.16
C GLN A 129 1.95 -12.50 -9.62
N SER A 130 1.81 -13.68 -10.21
CA SER A 130 0.52 -14.34 -10.25
C SER A 130 0.59 -15.58 -9.38
N ARG A 131 0.01 -15.52 -8.19
CA ARG A 131 -0.28 -16.72 -7.40
C ARG A 131 -1.45 -17.54 -7.99
N ARG A 132 -2.03 -17.06 -9.09
CA ARG A 132 -3.12 -17.71 -9.82
C ARG A 132 -2.59 -18.39 -11.08
N PRO A 133 -2.96 -19.66 -11.34
CA PRO A 133 -2.94 -20.22 -12.68
C PRO A 133 -3.77 -19.36 -13.64
N ALA A 134 -3.41 -19.33 -14.92
CA ALA A 134 -4.19 -18.65 -15.95
C ALA A 134 -5.66 -19.15 -15.94
N GLY A 135 -6.64 -18.25 -16.03
CA GLY A 135 -8.07 -18.58 -16.16
C GLY A 135 -8.93 -18.55 -14.88
N MET A 136 -8.37 -18.24 -13.70
CA MET A 136 -9.15 -18.22 -12.44
C MET A 136 -9.77 -16.85 -12.06
N LEU A 137 -9.66 -15.84 -12.93
CA LEU A 137 -10.27 -14.51 -12.75
C LEU A 137 -11.77 -14.49 -13.09
N GLN A 138 -12.33 -15.57 -13.63
CA GLN A 138 -13.77 -15.66 -13.86
C GLN A 138 -14.50 -15.89 -12.53
N LYS A 139 -15.32 -14.90 -12.14
CA LYS A 139 -16.34 -14.91 -11.06
C LYS A 139 -15.87 -14.48 -9.67
N ALA A 140 -15.41 -13.25 -9.56
CA ALA A 140 -15.58 -12.49 -8.32
C ALA A 140 -16.09 -11.11 -8.69
N GLU A 141 -17.40 -10.90 -8.53
CA GLU A 141 -17.94 -9.55 -8.55
C GLU A 141 -17.34 -8.79 -7.36
N GLY A 142 -16.77 -7.62 -7.62
CA GLY A 142 -16.12 -6.77 -6.62
C GLY A 142 -14.60 -6.93 -6.53
N PHE A 143 -13.89 -5.81 -6.63
CA PHE A 143 -12.47 -5.67 -6.30
C PHE A 143 -12.29 -5.84 -4.78
N ALA A 144 -12.32 -7.08 -4.27
CA ALA A 144 -11.96 -7.38 -2.90
C ALA A 144 -10.42 -7.29 -2.75
N VAL A 145 -9.91 -6.06 -2.65
CA VAL A 145 -8.49 -5.73 -2.39
C VAL A 145 -8.19 -5.60 -0.89
N SER A 146 -9.19 -5.77 -0.03
CA SER A 146 -9.00 -5.66 1.42
C SER A 146 -8.59 -7.01 2.02
N HIS A 147 -7.56 -7.04 2.85
CA HIS A 147 -7.14 -8.26 3.54
C HIS A 147 -8.16 -8.82 4.55
N ALA A 148 -9.24 -8.09 4.81
CA ALA A 148 -10.36 -8.55 5.63
C ALA A 148 -11.42 -9.31 4.80
N THR A 149 -11.45 -9.13 3.47
CA THR A 149 -12.48 -9.68 2.58
C THR A 149 -11.91 -10.43 1.37
N ALA A 150 -10.60 -10.30 1.12
CA ALA A 150 -9.90 -11.01 0.06
C ALA A 150 -9.56 -12.43 0.52
N PRO A 151 -9.98 -13.48 -0.21
CA PRO A 151 -9.42 -14.82 -0.04
C PRO A 151 -7.89 -14.78 -0.08
N ALA A 152 -7.22 -15.69 0.64
CA ALA A 152 -5.75 -15.78 0.68
C ALA A 152 -5.10 -15.83 -0.73
N GLU A 153 -5.86 -16.24 -1.76
CA GLU A 153 -5.46 -16.34 -3.16
C GLU A 153 -5.85 -15.12 -4.04
N ARG A 154 -6.32 -14.02 -3.44
CA ARG A 154 -6.69 -12.77 -4.12
C ARG A 154 -5.88 -11.54 -3.68
N GLY A 155 -5.00 -11.69 -2.68
CA GLY A 155 -4.16 -10.59 -2.20
C GLY A 155 -2.89 -10.39 -3.04
N SER A 156 -2.42 -9.16 -3.14
CA SER A 156 -1.11 -8.83 -3.71
C SER A 156 0.05 -9.08 -2.75
N LEU A 157 -0.19 -9.75 -1.61
CA LEU A 157 0.86 -10.00 -0.62
C LEU A 157 1.94 -10.96 -1.13
N ALA A 158 3.19 -10.66 -0.81
CA ALA A 158 4.37 -11.45 -1.16
C ALA A 158 4.36 -12.84 -0.50
N LYS A 159 3.54 -13.03 0.56
CA LYS A 159 3.35 -14.26 1.35
C LYS A 159 1.92 -14.31 1.93
N PRO A 160 1.42 -15.47 2.39
CA PRO A 160 0.21 -15.50 3.21
C PRO A 160 0.32 -14.52 4.39
N GLN A 161 -0.75 -13.79 4.72
CA GLN A 161 -0.67 -12.65 5.66
C GLN A 161 -0.02 -13.02 6.99
N THR A 162 -0.49 -14.11 7.63
CA THR A 162 0.03 -14.51 8.93
C THR A 162 1.53 -14.82 8.87
N GLU A 163 2.00 -15.51 7.83
CA GLU A 163 3.44 -15.78 7.66
C GLU A 163 4.24 -14.48 7.44
N LEU A 164 3.71 -13.56 6.63
CA LEU A 164 4.35 -12.28 6.34
C LEU A 164 4.51 -11.43 7.60
N CYS A 165 3.45 -11.25 8.39
CA CYS A 165 3.50 -10.44 9.60
C CYS A 165 4.45 -11.07 10.63
N LEU A 166 4.39 -12.39 10.79
CA LEU A 166 5.20 -13.11 11.76
C LEU A 166 6.64 -13.33 11.32
N SER A 167 7.08 -12.87 10.14
CA SER A 167 8.51 -12.83 9.81
C SER A 167 9.24 -11.73 10.58
N CYS A 168 8.54 -10.65 10.94
CA CYS A 168 9.09 -9.53 11.71
C CYS A 168 8.52 -9.49 13.14
N HIS A 169 7.21 -9.77 13.32
CA HIS A 169 6.54 -9.72 14.62
C HIS A 169 6.68 -11.02 15.42
N GLN A 170 7.92 -11.42 15.72
CA GLN A 170 8.23 -12.70 16.40
C GLN A 170 7.63 -12.80 17.81
N GLN A 171 7.49 -11.68 18.53
CA GLN A 171 6.88 -11.70 19.86
C GLN A 171 5.40 -12.10 19.80
N VAL A 172 4.67 -11.64 18.77
CA VAL A 172 3.26 -12.01 18.53
C VAL A 172 3.17 -13.48 18.15
N ARG A 173 4.13 -13.99 17.37
CA ARG A 173 4.21 -15.42 17.02
C ARG A 173 4.20 -16.31 18.26
N THR A 174 4.96 -15.93 19.29
CA THR A 174 5.00 -16.68 20.55
C THR A 174 3.68 -16.62 21.30
N LYS A 175 3.03 -15.45 21.36
CA LYS A 175 1.73 -15.29 22.03
C LYS A 175 0.62 -16.13 21.40
N LEU A 176 0.60 -16.20 20.06
CA LEU A 176 -0.32 -17.08 19.33
C LEU A 176 -0.10 -18.58 19.58
N MET A 177 0.95 -18.97 20.32
CA MET A 177 1.16 -20.35 20.76
C MET A 177 0.61 -20.62 22.16
N ALA A 178 0.11 -19.60 22.87
CA ALA A 178 -0.52 -19.75 24.17
C ALA A 178 -1.74 -20.69 24.10
N GLN A 179 -2.14 -21.24 25.25
CA GLN A 179 -3.32 -22.13 25.31
C GLN A 179 -4.62 -21.43 24.89
N SER A 180 -4.72 -20.12 25.15
CA SER A 180 -5.84 -19.27 24.74
C SER A 180 -5.29 -18.12 23.90
N HIS A 181 -5.80 -17.95 22.69
CA HIS A 181 -5.48 -16.86 21.77
C HIS A 181 -6.64 -16.69 20.78
N HIS A 182 -6.70 -15.55 20.08
CA HIS A 182 -7.62 -15.41 18.95
C HIS A 182 -7.21 -16.35 17.80
N PRO A 183 -8.16 -16.91 17.04
CA PRO A 183 -7.92 -18.01 16.11
C PRO A 183 -7.26 -17.58 14.78
N VAL A 184 -6.15 -16.85 14.87
CA VAL A 184 -5.34 -16.37 13.75
C VAL A 184 -4.45 -17.48 13.18
N ARG A 185 -3.91 -18.34 14.06
CA ARG A 185 -3.05 -19.47 13.65
C ARG A 185 -3.87 -20.56 12.96
N GLU A 186 -5.11 -20.73 13.40
CA GLU A 186 -6.11 -21.64 12.85
C GLU A 186 -6.74 -21.10 11.56
N GLY A 187 -6.47 -19.84 11.20
CA GLY A 187 -6.91 -19.23 9.94
C GLY A 187 -8.36 -18.73 9.94
N HIS A 188 -9.04 -18.71 11.09
CA HIS A 188 -10.40 -18.16 11.21
C HIS A 188 -10.42 -16.63 11.34
N MET A 189 -9.27 -16.03 11.66
CA MET A 189 -9.06 -14.59 11.71
C MET A 189 -7.71 -14.23 11.10
N THR A 190 -7.52 -12.95 10.78
CA THR A 190 -6.25 -12.44 10.26
C THR A 190 -5.77 -11.26 11.08
N CYS A 191 -4.49 -10.89 10.98
CA CYS A 191 -3.95 -9.71 11.65
C CYS A 191 -4.73 -8.45 11.24
N ALA A 192 -5.11 -8.37 9.97
CA ALA A 192 -5.90 -7.27 9.41
C ALA A 192 -7.37 -7.27 9.84
N SER A 193 -7.87 -8.30 10.53
CA SER A 193 -9.18 -8.23 11.19
C SER A 193 -9.20 -7.14 12.26
N CYS A 194 -8.06 -6.91 12.93
CA CYS A 194 -7.92 -5.93 13.99
C CYS A 194 -7.01 -4.74 13.62
N HIS A 195 -5.99 -4.96 12.79
CA HIS A 195 -4.97 -3.93 12.48
C HIS A 195 -5.19 -3.23 11.13
N ASN A 196 -4.90 -1.93 11.08
CA ASN A 196 -4.62 -1.24 9.83
C ASN A 196 -3.11 -1.06 9.69
N VAL A 197 -2.47 -1.96 8.94
CA VAL A 197 -1.02 -1.97 8.70
C VAL A 197 -0.53 -0.82 7.84
N HIS A 198 -1.46 -0.10 7.19
CA HIS A 198 -1.18 1.11 6.44
C HIS A 198 -1.42 2.38 7.27
N GLY A 199 -1.77 2.23 8.55
CA GLY A 199 -2.02 3.29 9.54
C GLY A 199 -3.46 3.32 10.02
N ALA A 200 -3.69 3.20 11.34
CA ALA A 200 -4.80 3.85 12.06
C ALA A 200 -4.61 3.71 13.59
N GLY A 201 -4.86 4.79 14.34
CA GLY A 201 -5.01 4.81 15.80
C GLY A 201 -3.81 4.40 16.68
N ILE A 202 -4.01 4.38 18.00
CA ILE A 202 -3.04 3.88 18.99
C ILE A 202 -2.71 2.41 18.66
N ARG A 203 -1.44 2.10 18.46
CA ARG A 203 -0.94 0.74 18.15
C ARG A 203 -1.44 0.13 16.83
N SER A 204 -1.79 0.96 15.83
CA SER A 204 -2.13 0.51 14.46
C SER A 204 -3.39 -0.37 14.38
N VAL A 205 -4.37 -0.17 15.27
CA VAL A 205 -5.65 -0.91 15.25
C VAL A 205 -6.72 -0.17 14.46
N LYS A 206 -7.68 -0.91 13.89
CA LYS A 206 -8.86 -0.41 13.18
C LYS A 206 -9.92 0.12 14.16
N SER A 207 -9.57 1.11 14.95
CA SER A 207 -10.52 1.83 15.78
C SER A 207 -10.45 3.31 15.47
N THR A 208 -11.63 3.94 15.37
CA THR A 208 -11.75 5.38 15.16
C THR A 208 -11.71 6.16 16.46
N GLU A 209 -12.07 5.55 17.61
CA GLU A 209 -12.20 6.27 18.88
C GLU A 209 -11.79 5.40 20.09
N ARG A 210 -12.51 4.31 20.39
CA ARG A 210 -12.21 3.44 21.55
C ARG A 210 -11.71 2.07 21.12
N VAL A 211 -10.70 1.54 21.80
CA VAL A 211 -10.21 0.17 21.54
C VAL A 211 -11.32 -0.86 21.73
N ASN A 212 -12.22 -0.64 22.71
CA ASN A 212 -13.35 -1.52 22.97
C ASN A 212 -14.29 -1.68 21.77
N ASP A 213 -14.48 -0.64 20.96
CA ASP A 213 -15.38 -0.70 19.79
C ASP A 213 -14.93 -1.78 18.79
N LEU A 214 -13.62 -1.99 18.68
CA LEU A 214 -13.07 -3.08 17.87
C LEU A 214 -13.42 -4.44 18.46
N CYS A 215 -13.31 -4.62 19.77
CA CYS A 215 -13.68 -5.86 20.45
C CYS A 215 -15.18 -6.16 20.29
N LEU A 216 -16.02 -5.15 20.43
CA LEU A 216 -17.48 -5.26 20.36
C LEU A 216 -18.01 -5.52 18.95
N SER A 217 -17.20 -5.27 17.90
CA SER A 217 -17.54 -5.65 16.52
C SER A 217 -17.80 -7.16 16.35
N CYS A 218 -17.18 -7.98 17.22
CA CYS A 218 -17.39 -9.44 17.26
C CYS A 218 -18.02 -9.89 18.59
N HIS A 219 -17.64 -9.27 19.70
CA HIS A 219 -18.10 -9.64 21.04
C HIS A 219 -19.29 -8.79 21.51
N ALA A 220 -20.29 -8.60 20.64
CA ALA A 220 -21.46 -7.75 20.87
C ALA A 220 -22.25 -8.10 22.14
N LYS A 221 -22.15 -9.34 22.64
CA LYS A 221 -22.80 -9.75 23.90
C LYS A 221 -22.29 -9.01 25.14
N TYR A 222 -21.12 -8.34 25.05
CA TYR A 222 -20.56 -7.51 26.11
C TYR A 222 -20.78 -6.01 25.87
N GLN A 223 -21.57 -5.65 24.85
CA GLN A 223 -21.95 -4.27 24.59
C GLN A 223 -23.10 -3.90 25.53
N GLY A 224 -22.78 -3.07 26.54
CA GLY A 224 -23.76 -2.53 27.47
C GLY A 224 -24.80 -1.60 26.83
N PRO A 225 -25.66 -0.96 27.64
CA PRO A 225 -25.53 -0.88 29.09
C PRO A 225 -26.09 -2.11 29.84
N PHE A 226 -25.40 -2.53 30.91
CA PHE A 226 -25.92 -3.54 31.85
C PHE A 226 -26.36 -2.89 33.16
N VAL A 227 -27.23 -3.58 33.92
CA VAL A 227 -27.69 -3.09 35.24
C VAL A 227 -26.53 -2.97 36.23
N PHE A 228 -25.56 -3.87 36.14
CA PHE A 228 -24.33 -3.86 36.91
C PHE A 228 -23.15 -4.08 35.97
N GLU A 229 -22.39 -3.02 35.71
CA GLU A 229 -21.21 -3.06 34.84
C GLU A 229 -19.94 -3.26 35.66
N HIS A 230 -18.97 -3.93 35.04
CA HIS A 230 -17.62 -4.04 35.59
C HIS A 230 -16.77 -2.89 35.05
N ALA A 231 -16.45 -1.89 35.87
CA ALA A 231 -15.81 -0.64 35.44
C ALA A 231 -14.58 -0.82 34.49
N PRO A 232 -13.60 -1.71 34.78
CA PRO A 232 -12.52 -2.02 33.82
C PRO A 232 -12.94 -2.42 32.41
N VAL A 233 -14.09 -3.07 32.23
CA VAL A 233 -14.62 -3.48 30.93
C VAL A 233 -15.15 -2.27 30.16
N GLU A 234 -15.78 -1.32 30.84
CA GLU A 234 -16.22 -0.06 30.24
C GLU A 234 -15.02 0.77 29.76
N GLU A 235 -13.92 0.77 30.51
CA GLU A 235 -12.74 1.58 30.18
C GLU A 235 -11.91 0.96 29.05
N ASN A 236 -11.40 -0.26 29.24
CA ASN A 236 -10.48 -0.90 28.30
C ASN A 236 -10.42 -2.42 28.49
N CYS A 237 -10.87 -3.20 27.51
CA CYS A 237 -10.81 -4.66 27.53
C CYS A 237 -9.38 -5.21 27.74
N MET A 238 -8.36 -4.48 27.29
CA MET A 238 -6.96 -4.89 27.39
C MET A 238 -6.34 -4.71 28.79
N THR A 239 -7.09 -4.12 29.73
CA THR A 239 -6.65 -4.07 31.14
C THR A 239 -6.51 -5.48 31.72
N CYS A 240 -7.32 -6.42 31.24
CA CYS A 240 -7.28 -7.82 31.66
C CYS A 240 -6.99 -8.81 30.53
N HIS A 241 -7.25 -8.46 29.27
CA HIS A 241 -7.01 -9.35 28.13
C HIS A 241 -5.77 -8.99 27.32
N ASP A 242 -4.95 -9.99 27.00
CA ASP A 242 -4.01 -9.91 25.89
C ASP A 242 -4.67 -10.47 24.62
N PRO A 243 -4.99 -9.65 23.60
CA PRO A 243 -5.66 -10.14 22.41
C PRO A 243 -4.80 -11.11 21.57
N HIS A 244 -3.49 -11.20 21.81
CA HIS A 244 -2.64 -12.15 21.09
C HIS A 244 -2.42 -13.47 21.83
N GLY A 245 -2.82 -13.57 23.09
CA GLY A 245 -2.59 -14.73 23.98
C GLY A 245 -1.57 -14.48 25.08
#